data_AF-A0A936W6H0-F1
#
_entry.id   AF-A0A936W6H0-F1
#
_cell.length_a   1.000
_cell.length_b   1.000
_cell.length_c   1.000
_cell.angle_alpha   90.00
_cell.angle_beta   90.00
_cell.angle_gamma   90.00
#
_symmetry.space_group_name_H-M   'P 1'
#
loop_
_entity.id
_entity.type
_entity.pdbx_description
1 polymer ?
#
loop_
_entity_poly.entity_id
_entity_poly.type
_entity_poly.pdbx_seq_one_letter_code
_entity_poly.pdbx_strand_id
1 'polypeptide(L)'
;MAFSSIRTCLFAVAFLGGALVHGQTAQALDRLSDDLCGCIAHVDAKAPDAKLDASVRRCLEDAVVYHPATVNALIRREKGDGTNAFHLGRSLGTLLDRDCPAFQVVKARLQQIQTTGSLKKGRT
;
A
#
# COMPACT_ATOMS: atom_id res chain seq x y z
N MET A 1 -22.82 -64.30 0.31
CA MET A 1 -21.45 -63.96 -0.13
C MET A 1 -21.43 -62.47 -0.46
N ALA A 2 -20.62 -61.70 0.26
CA ALA A 2 -20.59 -60.23 0.21
C ALA A 2 -19.19 -59.76 -0.18
N PHE A 3 -19.04 -59.19 -1.37
CA PHE A 3 -17.92 -58.36 -1.87
C PHE A 3 -18.53 -57.62 -3.09
N SER A 4 -18.42 -56.33 -3.34
CA SER A 4 -17.29 -55.44 -3.17
C SER A 4 -17.75 -54.01 -2.89
N SER A 5 -17.10 -53.47 -1.89
CA SER A 5 -17.24 -52.15 -1.35
C SER A 5 -16.20 -51.21 -1.99
N ILE A 6 -16.54 -49.93 -2.06
CA ILE A 6 -15.63 -48.79 -1.85
C ILE A 6 -14.52 -48.64 -2.90
N ARG A 7 -14.80 -47.99 -4.04
CA ARG A 7 -13.71 -47.49 -4.90
C ARG A 7 -13.99 -46.21 -5.69
N THR A 8 -14.93 -45.37 -5.25
CA THR A 8 -15.35 -44.21 -6.06
C THR A 8 -15.50 -42.89 -5.30
N CYS A 9 -14.91 -42.73 -4.11
CA CYS A 9 -15.03 -41.48 -3.32
C CYS A 9 -13.70 -40.89 -2.83
N LEU A 10 -12.59 -41.06 -3.55
CA LEU A 10 -11.27 -40.52 -3.13
C LEU A 10 -10.59 -39.69 -4.23
N PHE A 11 -11.32 -38.81 -4.91
CA PHE A 11 -10.73 -37.82 -5.83
C PHE A 11 -11.42 -36.44 -5.77
N ALA A 12 -11.82 -35.98 -4.57
CA ALA A 12 -12.51 -34.69 -4.43
C ALA A 12 -11.93 -33.74 -3.36
N VAL A 13 -10.68 -33.94 -2.91
CA VAL A 13 -10.07 -33.04 -1.91
C VAL A 13 -8.62 -32.70 -2.27
N ALA A 14 -8.43 -31.96 -3.37
CA ALA A 14 -7.11 -31.37 -3.67
C ALA A 14 -7.17 -29.98 -4.35
N PHE A 15 -8.33 -29.33 -4.43
CA PHE A 15 -8.49 -28.08 -5.19
C PHE A 15 -9.03 -26.88 -4.37
N LEU A 16 -9.02 -26.96 -3.05
CA LEU A 16 -9.54 -25.89 -2.16
C LEU A 16 -8.46 -25.15 -1.34
N GLY A 17 -7.17 -25.47 -1.52
CA GLY A 17 -6.08 -24.83 -0.77
C GLY A 17 -5.62 -23.46 -1.31
N GLY A 18 -6.01 -23.05 -2.52
CA GLY A 18 -5.50 -21.84 -3.18
C GLY A 18 -6.27 -20.54 -2.87
N ALA A 19 -7.51 -20.64 -2.40
CA ALA A 19 -8.39 -19.47 -2.24
C ALA A 19 -8.16 -18.71 -0.92
N LEU A 20 -7.75 -19.40 0.16
CA LEU A 20 -7.58 -18.77 1.47
C LEU A 20 -6.38 -17.80 1.54
N VAL A 21 -5.30 -18.06 0.79
CA VAL A 21 -4.07 -17.26 0.85
C VAL A 21 -4.22 -15.91 0.11
N HIS A 22 -5.01 -15.86 -0.96
CA HIS A 22 -5.26 -14.63 -1.71
C HIS A 22 -6.14 -13.64 -0.92
N GLY A 23 -7.13 -14.13 -0.18
CA GLY A 23 -8.01 -13.29 0.64
C GLY A 23 -7.27 -12.56 1.76
N GLN A 24 -6.34 -13.24 2.44
CA GLN A 24 -5.59 -12.64 3.55
C GLN A 24 -4.68 -11.48 3.11
N THR A 25 -4.12 -11.55 1.91
CA THR A 25 -3.23 -10.49 1.41
C THR A 25 -4.03 -9.26 0.97
N ALA A 26 -5.19 -9.44 0.34
CA ALA A 26 -6.08 -8.34 -0.03
C ALA A 26 -6.62 -7.61 1.22
N GLN A 27 -7.11 -8.37 2.21
CA GLN A 27 -7.61 -7.80 3.47
C GLN A 27 -6.53 -7.03 4.25
N ALA A 28 -5.28 -7.53 4.26
CA ALA A 28 -4.17 -6.86 4.91
C ALA A 28 -3.78 -5.56 4.18
N LEU A 29 -3.94 -5.54 2.85
CA LEU A 29 -3.70 -4.36 2.03
C LEU A 29 -4.79 -3.30 2.22
N ASP A 30 -6.05 -3.70 2.31
CA ASP A 30 -7.17 -2.79 2.60
C ASP A 30 -7.00 -2.13 3.97
N ARG A 31 -6.62 -2.89 5.01
CA ARG A 31 -6.34 -2.31 6.34
C ARG A 31 -5.19 -1.31 6.32
N LEU A 32 -4.10 -1.63 5.62
CA LEU A 32 -2.98 -0.70 5.43
C LEU A 32 -3.45 0.58 4.71
N SER A 33 -4.29 0.46 3.69
CA SER A 33 -4.88 1.58 2.98
C SER A 33 -5.73 2.46 3.90
N ASP A 34 -6.64 1.85 4.65
CA ASP A 34 -7.57 2.55 5.53
C ASP A 34 -6.83 3.30 6.64
N ASP A 35 -5.85 2.67 7.29
CA ASP A 35 -5.05 3.29 8.33
C ASP A 35 -4.22 4.47 7.77
N LEU A 36 -3.60 4.27 6.60
CA LEU A 36 -2.81 5.31 5.96
C LEU A 36 -3.69 6.46 5.47
N CYS A 37 -4.85 6.18 4.88
CA CYS A 37 -5.81 7.19 4.49
C CYS A 37 -6.36 7.95 5.69
N GLY A 38 -6.67 7.25 6.78
CA GLY A 38 -7.10 7.84 8.05
C GLY A 38 -6.05 8.81 8.60
N CYS A 39 -4.76 8.43 8.59
CA CYS A 39 -3.68 9.33 8.99
C CYS A 39 -3.56 10.55 8.06
N ILE A 40 -3.57 10.33 6.74
CA ILE A 40 -3.46 11.40 5.74
C ILE A 40 -4.64 12.37 5.80
N ALA A 41 -5.85 11.91 6.14
CA ALA A 41 -7.02 12.77 6.31
C ALA A 41 -6.85 13.80 7.44
N HIS A 42 -5.97 13.54 8.41
CA HIS A 42 -5.62 14.47 9.48
C HIS A 42 -4.45 15.40 9.13
N VAL A 43 -3.80 15.19 7.98
CA VAL A 43 -2.72 16.05 7.51
C VAL A 43 -3.29 17.36 7.00
N ASP A 44 -2.85 18.46 7.59
CA ASP A 44 -3.22 19.80 7.14
C ASP A 44 -2.45 20.19 5.86
N ALA A 45 -3.13 20.10 4.71
CA ALA A 45 -2.57 20.50 3.41
C ALA A 45 -2.26 22.00 3.29
N LYS A 46 -2.73 22.84 4.24
CA LYS A 46 -2.42 24.27 4.29
C LYS A 46 -1.24 24.58 5.21
N ALA A 47 -0.71 23.57 5.90
CA ALA A 47 0.46 23.73 6.75
C ALA A 47 1.69 24.18 5.93
N PRO A 48 2.69 24.81 6.58
CA PRO A 48 3.97 25.10 5.95
C PRO A 48 4.62 23.82 5.38
N ASP A 49 5.36 23.96 4.27
CA ASP A 49 5.92 22.85 3.49
C ASP A 49 6.69 21.83 4.35
N ALA A 50 7.51 22.31 5.29
CA ALA A 50 8.28 21.43 6.19
C ALA A 50 7.39 20.62 7.14
N LYS A 51 6.29 21.21 7.62
CA LYS A 51 5.33 20.54 8.51
C LYS A 51 4.46 19.55 7.73
N LEU A 52 4.09 19.90 6.50
CA LEU A 52 3.36 19.01 5.61
C LEU A 52 4.19 17.77 5.30
N ASP A 53 5.43 17.95 4.85
CA ASP A 53 6.36 16.86 4.53
C ASP A 53 6.58 15.95 5.74
N ALA A 54 6.87 16.53 6.91
CA ALA A 54 7.04 15.77 8.15
C ALA A 54 5.78 14.98 8.56
N SER A 55 4.59 15.55 8.39
CA SER A 55 3.32 14.88 8.74
C SER A 55 3.03 13.70 7.82
N VAL A 56 3.23 13.88 6.50
CA VAL A 56 3.05 12.80 5.52
C VAL A 56 4.07 11.69 5.75
N ARG A 57 5.33 12.06 5.99
CA ARG A 57 6.39 11.11 6.30
C ARG A 57 6.05 10.29 7.56
N ARG A 58 5.54 10.94 8.61
CA ARG A 58 5.12 10.25 9.83
C ARG A 58 4.02 9.23 9.57
N CYS A 59 3.00 9.57 8.77
CA CYS A 59 1.96 8.60 8.39
C CYS A 59 2.54 7.37 7.67
N LEU A 60 3.51 7.57 6.78
CA LEU A 60 4.16 6.47 6.07
C LEU A 60 5.03 5.62 7.01
N GLU A 61 5.79 6.26 7.91
CA GLU A 61 6.62 5.57 8.91
C GLU A 61 5.75 4.72 9.85
N ASP A 62 4.65 5.28 10.37
CA ASP A 62 3.70 4.57 11.21
C ASP A 62 3.10 3.37 10.45
N ALA A 63 2.73 3.53 9.18
CA ALA A 63 2.21 2.43 8.37
C ALA A 63 3.23 1.28 8.17
N VAL A 64 4.52 1.60 8.03
CA VAL A 64 5.59 0.59 7.96
C VAL A 64 5.77 -0.14 9.29
N VAL A 65 5.64 0.57 10.41
CA VAL A 65 5.75 0.01 11.76
C VAL A 65 4.57 -0.90 12.10
N TYR A 66 3.34 -0.48 11.78
CA TYR A 66 2.13 -1.24 12.10
C TYR A 66 1.84 -2.39 11.12
N HIS A 67 2.22 -2.25 9.84
CA HIS A 67 1.94 -3.25 8.79
C HIS A 67 3.20 -3.79 8.07
N PRO A 68 4.23 -4.26 8.79
CA PRO A 68 5.52 -4.59 8.20
C PRO A 68 5.44 -5.76 7.20
N ALA A 69 4.56 -6.73 7.45
CA ALA A 69 4.38 -7.88 6.54
C ALA A 69 3.78 -7.46 5.20
N THR A 70 2.76 -6.58 5.23
CA THR A 70 2.07 -6.06 4.04
C THR A 70 3.02 -5.18 3.21
N VAL A 71 3.76 -4.29 3.87
CA VAL A 71 4.78 -3.44 3.21
C VAL A 71 5.85 -4.28 2.53
N ASN A 72 6.39 -5.29 3.23
CA ASN A 72 7.38 -6.19 2.63
C ASN A 72 6.80 -6.99 1.46
N ALA A 73 5.52 -7.39 1.52
CA ALA A 73 4.85 -8.07 0.42
C ALA A 73 4.67 -7.16 -0.80
N LEU A 74 4.37 -5.87 -0.60
CA LEU A 74 4.31 -4.87 -1.67
C LEU A 74 5.67 -4.68 -2.34
N ILE A 75 6.73 -4.47 -1.55
CA ILE A 75 8.10 -4.32 -2.07
C ILE A 75 8.52 -5.54 -2.90
N ARG A 76 8.21 -6.76 -2.43
CA ARG A 76 8.56 -8.00 -3.16
C ARG A 76 7.76 -8.21 -4.46
N ARG A 77 6.57 -7.62 -4.58
CA ARG A 77 5.75 -7.72 -5.80
C ARG A 77 6.23 -6.79 -6.91
N GLU A 78 6.82 -5.67 -6.52
CA GLU A 78 7.41 -4.71 -7.42
C GLU A 78 8.67 -5.29 -8.07
N LYS A 79 8.73 -5.27 -9.40
CA LYS A 79 9.89 -5.69 -10.20
C LYS A 79 10.36 -4.50 -11.02
N GLY A 80 11.67 -4.23 -11.01
CA GLY A 80 12.29 -3.19 -11.81
C GLY A 80 13.48 -2.55 -11.10
N ASP A 81 14.08 -1.57 -11.77
CA ASP A 81 15.16 -0.77 -11.20
C ASP A 81 14.58 0.29 -10.25
N GLY A 82 15.09 0.37 -9.03
CA GLY A 82 14.63 1.32 -8.03
C GLY A 82 15.03 0.94 -6.61
N THR A 83 14.89 1.88 -5.69
CA THR A 83 15.03 1.59 -4.25
C THR A 83 13.72 1.04 -3.70
N ASN A 84 13.78 0.26 -2.61
CA ASN A 84 12.57 -0.22 -1.92
C ASN A 84 11.63 0.92 -1.53
N ALA A 85 12.17 2.08 -1.15
CA ALA A 85 11.39 3.27 -0.83
C ALA A 85 10.64 3.81 -2.06
N PHE A 86 11.27 3.79 -3.24
CA PHE A 86 10.63 4.19 -4.48
C PHE A 86 9.47 3.23 -4.85
N HIS A 87 9.72 1.93 -4.81
CA HIS A 87 8.69 0.91 -5.09
C HIS A 87 7.52 1.01 -4.11
N LEU A 88 7.81 1.15 -2.82
CA LEU A 88 6.79 1.32 -1.80
C LEU A 88 5.98 2.60 -2.03
N GLY A 89 6.64 3.74 -2.28
CA GLY A 89 5.99 5.01 -2.58
C GLY A 89 5.10 4.93 -3.82
N ARG A 90 5.53 4.20 -4.85
CA ARG A 90 4.74 3.97 -6.07
C ARG A 90 3.50 3.14 -5.78
N SER A 91 3.64 1.98 -5.15
CA SER A 91 2.51 1.08 -4.87
C SER A 91 1.50 1.70 -3.90
N LEU A 92 1.97 2.31 -2.80
CA LEU A 92 1.11 3.02 -1.85
C LEU A 92 0.46 4.24 -2.51
N GLY A 93 1.22 4.99 -3.31
CA GLY A 93 0.72 6.14 -4.04
C GLY A 93 -0.43 5.77 -4.97
N THR A 94 -0.28 4.72 -5.79
CA THR A 94 -1.36 4.23 -6.67
C THR A 94 -2.58 3.79 -5.87
N LEU A 95 -2.37 3.13 -4.74
CA LEU A 95 -3.45 2.61 -3.92
C LEU A 95 -4.26 3.75 -3.29
N LEU A 96 -3.59 4.69 -2.64
CA LEU A 96 -4.23 5.85 -2.02
C LEU A 96 -4.89 6.78 -3.05
N ASP A 97 -4.35 6.89 -4.26
CA ASP A 97 -4.95 7.73 -5.31
C ASP A 97 -6.35 7.24 -5.72
N ARG A 98 -6.58 5.92 -5.61
CA ARG A 98 -7.85 5.26 -5.91
C ARG A 98 -8.84 5.37 -4.75
N ASP A 99 -8.37 5.10 -3.53
CA ASP A 99 -9.26 4.83 -2.39
C ASP A 99 -9.33 5.98 -1.37
N CYS A 100 -8.44 6.99 -1.48
CA CYS A 100 -8.32 8.06 -0.49
C CYS A 100 -8.41 9.47 -1.12
N PRO A 101 -9.60 10.10 -1.13
CA PRO A 101 -9.76 11.46 -1.67
C PRO A 101 -8.87 12.51 -0.98
N ALA A 102 -8.65 12.37 0.33
CA ALA A 102 -7.78 13.27 1.09
C ALA A 102 -6.32 13.24 0.58
N PHE A 103 -5.86 12.07 0.13
CA PHE A 103 -4.52 11.92 -0.42
C PHE A 103 -4.34 12.73 -1.71
N GLN A 104 -5.37 12.90 -2.54
CA GLN A 104 -5.25 13.69 -3.77
C GLN A 104 -4.93 15.17 -3.47
N VAL A 105 -5.53 15.73 -2.42
CA VAL A 105 -5.27 17.12 -2.00
C VAL A 105 -3.84 17.27 -1.48
N VAL A 106 -3.40 16.35 -0.63
CA VAL A 106 -2.03 16.33 -0.08
C VAL A 106 -0.99 16.10 -1.18
N LYS A 107 -1.24 15.16 -2.10
CA LYS A 107 -0.40 14.87 -3.26
C LYS A 107 -0.24 16.08 -4.17
N ALA A 108 -1.34 16.76 -4.50
CA ALA A 108 -1.30 17.99 -5.31
C ALA A 108 -0.45 19.07 -4.62
N ARG A 109 -0.59 19.22 -3.30
CA ARG A 109 0.21 20.18 -2.53
C ARG A 109 1.71 19.81 -2.51
N LEU A 110 2.05 18.54 -2.28
CA LEU A 110 3.45 18.08 -2.33
C LEU A 110 4.07 18.30 -3.72
N GLN A 111 3.32 18.04 -4.79
CA GLN A 111 3.78 18.30 -6.17
C GLN A 111 4.02 19.80 -6.43
N GLN A 112 3.18 20.68 -5.87
CA GLN A 112 3.42 22.13 -5.94
C GLN A 112 4.72 22.53 -5.25
N ILE A 113 5.04 21.94 -4.10
CA ILE A 113 6.29 22.19 -3.38
C ILE A 113 7.50 21.75 -4.20
N GLN A 114 7.43 20.56 -4.80
CA GLN A 114 8.53 20.03 -5.62
C GLN A 114 8.77 20.88 -6.88
N THR A 115 7.70 21.35 -7.53
CA THR A 115 7.82 22.20 -8.72
C THR A 115 8.34 23.60 -8.36
N THR A 116 7.84 24.24 -7.30
CA THR A 116 8.33 25.55 -6.86
C THR A 116 9.72 25.52 -6.23
N GLY A 117 10.06 24.47 -5.48
CA GLY A 117 11.41 24.25 -4.95
C GLY A 117 12.45 24.00 -6.05
N SER A 118 12.07 23.26 -7.09
CA SER A 118 12.92 23.03 -8.26
C SER A 118 13.15 24.31 -9.07
N LEU A 119 12.12 25.16 -9.22
CA LEU A 119 12.25 26.47 -9.86
C LEU A 119 13.14 27.45 -9.08
N LYS A 120 13.22 27.35 -7.74
CA LYS A 120 14.18 28.14 -6.94
C LYS A 120 15.63 27.66 -7.09
N LYS A 121 15.86 26.39 -7.38
CA LYS A 121 17.21 25.81 -7.50
C LYS A 121 17.85 26.02 -8.89
N GLY A 122 17.05 26.35 -9.92
CA GLY A 122 17.53 26.64 -11.27
C GLY A 122 17.87 28.11 -11.56
N ARG A 123 17.80 29.01 -10.56
CA ARG A 123 18.15 30.43 -10.69
C ARG A 123 19.43 30.74 -9.93
N THR A 124 20.55 30.23 -10.42
CA THR A 124 21.91 30.70 -10.13
C THR A 124 22.74 30.61 -11.39
#